data_AF-A0A9E2KRL1-F1
#
_entry.id   AF-A0A9E2KRL1-F1
#
_cell.length_a   1.000
_cell.length_b   1.000
_cell.length_c   1.000
_cell.angle_alpha   90.00
_cell.angle_beta   90.00
_cell.angle_gamma   90.00
#
_symmetry.space_group_name_H-M   'P 1'
#
loop_
_entity.id
_entity.type
_entity.pdbx_description
1 polymer ?
#
loop_
_entity_poly.entity_id
_entity_poly.type
_entity_poly.pdbx_seq_one_letter_code
_entity_poly.pdbx_strand_id
1 'polypeptide(L)'
;MLTKKKFTRIVSLFTVGITFLGLGSQVTHARRINSKLGSSQVAPSNPIAKKGQKIFVIVQDTKSQKVPVVNSRNRRTGKKVKMGTVWKVRATKKVKKTRIYKISGKNRWLRSRYVTKY
;
A
#
# COMPACT_ATOMS: atom_id res chain seq x y z
N MET A 1 64.13 15.14 19.11
CA MET A 1 62.98 14.53 18.42
C MET A 1 61.68 15.10 18.99
N LEU A 2 60.74 15.51 18.12
CA LEU A 2 59.40 15.99 18.46
C LEU A 2 58.53 14.89 19.09
N THR A 3 57.64 15.28 20.03
CA THR A 3 56.19 14.93 20.08
C THR A 3 55.52 15.67 21.25
N LYS A 4 54.84 16.81 21.05
CA LYS A 4 53.37 16.99 20.96
C LYS A 4 52.52 16.02 21.83
N LYS A 5 51.75 16.55 22.79
CA LYS A 5 50.30 16.82 22.67
C LYS A 5 49.70 17.36 23.98
N LYS A 6 48.88 18.40 23.80
CA LYS A 6 48.04 19.13 24.76
C LYS A 6 47.00 18.19 25.38
N PHE A 7 46.58 18.42 26.63
CA PHE A 7 45.15 18.56 26.93
C PHE A 7 44.90 19.14 28.32
N THR A 8 43.89 19.99 28.38
CA THR A 8 43.59 20.97 29.41
C THR A 8 42.30 20.56 30.14
N ARG A 9 42.11 21.00 31.40
CA ARG A 9 40.83 21.23 32.12
C ARG A 9 39.92 20.01 32.35
N ILE A 10 39.61 19.73 33.63
CA ILE A 10 38.21 19.62 34.07
C ILE A 10 38.08 20.29 35.45
N VAL A 11 37.25 21.33 35.47
CA VAL A 11 36.93 22.20 36.59
C VAL A 11 35.75 21.61 37.36
N SER A 12 35.93 21.49 38.68
CA SER A 12 35.01 21.82 39.78
C SER A 12 33.49 21.95 39.50
N LEU A 13 32.74 21.30 40.42
CA LEU A 13 31.39 21.58 40.94
C LEU A 13 30.28 21.91 39.94
N PHE A 14 29.19 21.13 40.00
CA PHE A 14 27.87 21.72 39.88
C PHE A 14 26.79 20.86 40.54
N THR A 15 26.52 21.15 41.82
CA THR A 15 25.23 20.87 42.46
C THR A 15 24.28 21.97 42.05
N VAL A 16 23.22 21.70 41.29
CA VAL A 16 22.09 22.63 41.17
C VAL A 16 20.79 21.86 41.21
N GLY A 17 20.04 22.12 42.28
CA GLY A 17 18.68 21.65 42.49
C GLY A 17 17.73 22.22 41.43
N ILE A 18 16.77 21.38 41.04
CA ILE A 18 15.73 21.75 40.08
C ILE A 18 14.73 22.62 40.82
N THR A 19 14.89 23.94 40.75
CA THR A 19 13.82 24.88 41.08
C THR A 19 12.85 24.94 39.89
N PHE A 20 11.65 24.44 40.12
CA PHE A 20 10.55 24.48 39.16
C PHE A 20 9.92 25.89 39.16
N LEU A 21 10.52 26.82 38.42
CA LEU A 21 9.92 28.13 38.14
C LEU A 21 9.02 27.98 36.92
N GLY A 22 7.71 27.95 37.18
CA GLY A 22 6.66 27.99 36.17
C GLY A 22 6.71 29.32 35.42
N LEU A 23 7.37 29.32 34.26
CA LEU A 23 7.24 30.38 33.26
C LEU A 23 6.17 29.94 32.26
N GLY A 24 5.16 30.79 32.13
CA GLY A 24 4.03 30.61 31.24
C GLY A 24 4.49 30.30 29.82
N SER A 25 4.33 29.05 29.43
CA SER A 25 4.41 28.63 28.04
C SER A 25 2.98 28.57 27.52
N GLN A 26 2.62 29.55 26.69
CA GLN A 26 1.37 29.47 25.96
C GLN A 26 1.43 28.22 25.09
N VAL A 27 0.58 27.23 25.43
CA VAL A 27 0.46 26.00 24.67
C VAL A 27 -0.17 26.37 23.34
N THR A 28 0.65 26.55 22.31
CA THR A 28 0.17 26.67 20.93
C THR A 28 -0.50 25.35 20.58
N HIS A 29 -1.83 25.34 20.63
CA HIS A 29 -2.62 24.19 20.21
C HIS A 29 -2.34 23.97 18.72
N ALA A 30 -1.71 22.86 18.37
CA ALA A 30 -1.58 22.43 16.98
C ALA A 30 -2.99 22.32 16.39
N ARG A 31 -3.36 23.27 15.53
CA ARG A 31 -4.65 23.29 14.83
C ARG A 31 -4.68 22.08 13.90
N ARG A 32 -5.38 21.03 14.32
CA ARG A 32 -5.70 19.91 13.42
C ARG A 32 -6.63 20.46 12.35
N ILE A 33 -6.10 20.62 11.15
CA ILE A 33 -6.92 20.86 9.97
C ILE A 33 -7.63 19.53 9.73
N ASN A 34 -8.92 19.47 10.04
CA ASN A 34 -9.78 18.38 9.59
C ASN A 34 -10.00 18.55 8.08
N SER A 35 -8.93 18.37 7.30
CA SER A 35 -9.05 18.19 5.86
C SER A 35 -10.00 17.02 5.66
N LYS A 36 -11.11 17.24 4.97
CA LYS A 36 -12.09 16.20 4.65
C LYS A 36 -11.36 15.11 3.85
N LEU A 37 -10.89 14.08 4.53
CA LEU A 37 -10.30 12.91 3.91
C LEU A 37 -11.35 12.35 2.95
N GLY A 38 -10.98 12.20 1.68
CA GLY A 38 -11.88 11.68 0.64
C GLY A 38 -12.59 10.42 1.13
N SER A 39 -13.85 10.26 0.73
CA SER A 39 -14.69 9.13 1.11
C SER A 39 -13.93 7.82 0.91
N SER A 40 -13.78 7.05 1.99
CA SER A 40 -13.22 5.70 1.94
C SER A 40 -14.08 4.88 0.99
N GLN A 41 -13.53 4.54 -0.18
CA GLN A 41 -14.24 3.72 -1.14
C GLN A 41 -14.29 2.30 -0.60
N VAL A 42 -15.47 1.91 -0.09
CA VAL A 42 -15.78 0.54 0.33
C VAL A 42 -15.39 -0.40 -0.81
N ALA A 43 -14.45 -1.31 -0.55
CA ALA A 43 -14.02 -2.31 -1.51
C ALA A 43 -15.27 -3.11 -1.94
N PRO A 44 -15.62 -3.16 -3.24
CA PRO A 44 -16.85 -3.82 -3.64
C PRO A 44 -16.76 -5.31 -3.33
N SER A 45 -17.78 -5.84 -2.67
CA SER A 45 -17.95 -7.25 -2.31
C SER A 45 -18.00 -8.12 -3.57
N ASN A 46 -16.84 -8.64 -4.00
CA ASN A 46 -16.62 -9.62 -5.08
C ASN A 46 -17.71 -9.65 -6.19
N PRO A 47 -17.97 -8.55 -6.90
CA PRO A 47 -19.02 -8.52 -7.92
C PRO A 47 -18.63 -9.43 -9.10
N ILE A 48 -19.55 -10.31 -9.49
CA ILE A 48 -19.37 -11.21 -10.63
C ILE A 48 -19.44 -10.39 -11.93
N ALA A 49 -18.29 -10.08 -12.52
CA ALA A 49 -18.25 -9.41 -13.82
C ALA A 49 -18.72 -10.31 -14.97
N LYS A 50 -19.52 -9.77 -15.89
CA LYS A 50 -19.96 -10.42 -17.15
C LYS A 50 -19.07 -10.01 -18.33
N LYS A 51 -19.18 -10.72 -19.46
CA LYS A 51 -18.50 -10.35 -20.72
C LYS A 51 -18.87 -8.91 -21.11
N GLY A 52 -17.90 -8.13 -21.54
CA GLY A 52 -18.06 -6.72 -21.93
C GLY A 52 -17.91 -5.72 -20.79
N GLN A 53 -18.05 -6.14 -19.52
CA GLN A 53 -17.88 -5.26 -18.37
C GLN A 53 -16.42 -4.96 -18.09
N LYS A 54 -16.16 -3.83 -17.42
CA LYS A 54 -14.84 -3.44 -16.95
C LYS A 54 -14.60 -4.04 -15.57
N ILE A 55 -13.39 -4.52 -15.34
CA ILE A 55 -12.91 -4.99 -14.04
C ILE A 55 -11.68 -4.20 -13.64
N PHE A 56 -11.59 -3.91 -12.36
CA PHE A 56 -10.47 -3.23 -11.72
C PHE A 56 -9.62 -4.23 -10.95
N VAL A 57 -8.30 -4.16 -11.12
CA VAL A 57 -7.38 -5.06 -10.44
C VAL A 57 -7.12 -4.59 -9.01
N ILE A 58 -7.58 -5.37 -8.04
CA ILE A 58 -7.39 -5.14 -6.60
C ILE A 58 -6.22 -5.98 -6.07
N VAL A 59 -5.46 -5.41 -5.14
CA VAL A 59 -4.26 -6.03 -4.56
C VAL A 59 -4.57 -6.86 -3.34
N GLN A 60 -3.78 -7.92 -3.18
CA GLN A 60 -3.66 -8.70 -1.94
C GLN A 60 -2.23 -8.66 -1.36
N ASP A 61 -1.24 -8.18 -2.12
CA ASP A 61 0.20 -8.15 -1.76
C ASP A 61 0.75 -6.71 -1.76
N THR A 62 1.00 -6.19 -0.57
CA THR A 62 1.40 -4.79 -0.31
C THR A 62 2.81 -4.46 -0.82
N LYS A 63 3.68 -5.45 -1.04
CA LYS A 63 5.10 -5.21 -1.36
C LYS A 63 5.35 -4.95 -2.85
N SER A 64 4.63 -5.65 -3.74
CA SER A 64 4.88 -5.60 -5.19
C SER A 64 3.75 -4.99 -6.00
N GLN A 65 2.57 -4.79 -5.41
CA GLN A 65 1.36 -4.22 -6.06
C GLN A 65 1.05 -4.85 -7.43
N LYS A 66 1.31 -6.16 -7.58
CA LYS A 66 1.22 -6.89 -8.85
C LYS A 66 0.43 -8.18 -8.66
N VAL A 67 -0.46 -8.48 -9.60
CA VAL A 67 -1.32 -9.67 -9.60
C VAL A 67 -0.82 -10.69 -10.63
N PRO A 68 -0.71 -11.98 -10.27
CA PRO A 68 -0.30 -13.02 -11.20
C PRO A 68 -1.36 -13.27 -12.27
N VAL A 69 -0.91 -13.35 -13.52
CA VAL A 69 -1.74 -13.79 -14.64
C VAL A 69 -1.80 -15.31 -14.67
N VAL A 70 -2.98 -15.84 -14.96
CA VAL A 70 -3.20 -17.27 -15.17
C VAL A 70 -3.64 -17.56 -16.61
N ASN A 71 -3.53 -18.82 -17.01
CA ASN A 71 -4.08 -19.33 -18.27
C ASN A 71 -5.55 -19.80 -18.10
N SER A 72 -6.14 -20.32 -19.17
CA SER A 72 -7.53 -20.84 -19.20
C SER A 72 -7.78 -22.06 -18.30
N ARG A 73 -6.72 -22.66 -17.74
CA ARG A 73 -6.73 -23.76 -16.78
C ARG A 73 -6.40 -23.29 -15.35
N ASN A 74 -6.38 -21.98 -15.11
CA ASN A 74 -6.04 -21.37 -13.82
C ASN A 74 -4.60 -21.65 -13.33
N ARG A 75 -3.67 -22.03 -14.22
CA ARG A 75 -2.24 -22.15 -13.90
C ARG A 75 -1.54 -20.82 -14.14
N ARG A 76 -0.60 -20.45 -13.24
CA ARG A 76 0.20 -19.23 -13.37
C ARG A 76 1.03 -19.26 -14.66
N THR A 77 1.17 -18.12 -15.31
CA THR A 77 1.92 -17.99 -16.58
C THR A 77 3.28 -17.30 -16.42
N GLY A 78 3.67 -16.95 -15.19
CA GLY A 78 4.85 -16.13 -14.89
C GLY A 78 4.64 -14.62 -15.12
N LYS A 79 3.63 -14.23 -15.91
CA LYS A 79 3.30 -12.82 -16.16
C LYS A 79 2.55 -12.20 -14.99
N LYS A 80 2.70 -10.89 -14.80
CA LYS A 80 2.01 -10.10 -13.77
C LYS A 80 1.34 -8.87 -14.36
N VAL A 81 0.30 -8.36 -13.69
CA VAL A 81 -0.40 -7.11 -14.03
C VAL A 81 -0.30 -6.15 -12.85
N LYS A 82 -0.10 -4.86 -13.12
CA LYS A 82 -0.09 -3.81 -12.09
C LYS A 82 -1.50 -3.64 -11.48
N MET A 83 -1.54 -3.36 -10.18
CA MET A 83 -2.73 -2.83 -9.50
C MET A 83 -3.25 -1.58 -10.20
N GLY A 84 -4.53 -1.26 -10.01
CA GLY A 84 -5.08 0.01 -10.48
C GLY A 84 -5.45 0.00 -11.96
N THR A 85 -5.09 -1.07 -12.67
CA THR A 85 -5.42 -1.21 -14.08
C THR A 85 -6.86 -1.68 -14.25
N VAL A 86 -7.54 -1.07 -15.22
CA VAL A 86 -8.89 -1.45 -15.64
C VAL A 86 -8.79 -2.28 -16.91
N TRP A 87 -9.49 -3.42 -16.94
CA TRP A 87 -9.53 -4.30 -18.11
C TRP A 87 -10.97 -4.60 -18.52
N LYS A 88 -11.23 -4.67 -19.83
CA LYS A 88 -12.51 -5.15 -20.35
C LYS A 88 -12.52 -6.68 -20.36
N VAL A 89 -13.53 -7.28 -19.73
CA VAL A 89 -13.70 -8.73 -19.68
C VAL A 89 -14.12 -9.25 -21.05
N ARG A 90 -13.28 -10.11 -21.64
CA ARG A 90 -13.57 -10.77 -22.93
C ARG A 90 -14.31 -12.09 -22.77
N ALA A 91 -14.06 -12.82 -21.69
CA ALA A 91 -14.69 -14.11 -21.38
C ALA A 91 -14.59 -14.40 -19.89
N THR A 92 -15.49 -15.26 -19.39
CA THR A 92 -15.47 -15.72 -17.99
C THR A 92 -15.49 -17.24 -17.97
N LYS A 93 -14.78 -17.86 -17.03
CA LYS A 93 -14.73 -19.32 -16.88
C LYS A 93 -14.66 -19.69 -15.41
N LYS A 94 -15.25 -20.82 -15.02
CA LYS A 94 -15.10 -21.41 -13.68
C LYS A 94 -14.17 -22.62 -13.79
N VAL A 95 -13.14 -22.67 -12.95
CA VAL A 95 -12.15 -23.75 -12.89
C VAL A 95 -11.95 -24.14 -11.43
N LYS A 96 -12.29 -25.39 -11.06
CA LYS A 96 -12.14 -25.92 -9.69
C LYS A 96 -12.63 -24.92 -8.62
N LYS A 97 -13.91 -24.52 -8.73
CA LYS A 97 -14.59 -23.53 -7.86
C LYS A 97 -14.09 -22.07 -7.95
N THR A 98 -12.97 -21.80 -8.63
CA THR A 98 -12.45 -20.44 -8.85
C THR A 98 -12.97 -19.86 -10.17
N ARG A 99 -13.52 -18.63 -10.14
CA ARG A 99 -13.87 -17.90 -11.37
C ARG A 99 -12.66 -17.13 -11.90
N ILE A 100 -12.48 -17.13 -13.21
CA ILE A 100 -11.42 -16.41 -13.91
C ILE A 100 -11.98 -15.56 -15.05
N TYR A 101 -11.34 -14.43 -15.31
CA TYR A 101 -11.74 -13.42 -16.29
C TYR A 101 -10.66 -13.20 -17.34
N LYS A 102 -10.98 -13.34 -18.62
CA LYS A 102 -10.06 -13.08 -19.73
C LYS A 102 -9.97 -11.57 -19.97
N ILE A 103 -8.77 -11.02 -19.88
CA ILE A 103 -8.52 -9.57 -19.96
C ILE A 103 -7.89 -9.10 -21.29
N SER A 104 -7.26 -9.99 -22.05
CA SER A 104 -6.59 -9.66 -23.32
C SER A 104 -6.65 -10.83 -24.31
N GLY A 105 -6.34 -10.58 -25.59
CA GLY A 105 -6.46 -11.54 -26.69
C GLY A 105 -5.64 -12.83 -26.49
N LYS A 106 -4.41 -12.72 -25.99
CA LYS A 106 -3.48 -13.84 -25.80
C LYS A 106 -3.65 -14.50 -24.43
N ASN A 107 -4.56 -15.47 -24.24
CA ASN A 107 -4.65 -16.40 -23.07
C ASN A 107 -4.31 -15.86 -21.66
N ARG A 108 -4.56 -14.57 -21.41
CA ARG A 108 -4.31 -13.90 -20.13
C ARG A 108 -5.60 -13.82 -19.35
N TRP A 109 -5.61 -14.44 -18.18
CA TRP A 109 -6.76 -14.48 -17.28
C TRP A 109 -6.36 -13.95 -15.90
N LEU A 110 -7.32 -13.35 -15.20
CA LEU A 110 -7.21 -12.95 -13.80
C LEU A 110 -8.19 -13.75 -12.95
N ARG A 111 -7.80 -14.10 -11.73
CA ARG A 111 -8.70 -14.75 -10.77
C ARG A 111 -9.66 -13.73 -10.17
N SER A 112 -10.88 -14.16 -9.87
CA SER A 112 -11.92 -13.28 -9.32
C SER A 112 -11.51 -12.59 -8.02
N ARG A 113 -10.77 -13.27 -7.14
CA ARG A 113 -10.26 -12.72 -5.88
C ARG A 113 -9.31 -11.51 -6.02
N TYR A 114 -8.80 -11.24 -7.23
CA TYR A 114 -7.87 -10.13 -7.48
C TYR A 114 -8.51 -9.04 -8.31
N VAL A 115 -9.82 -9.11 -8.55
CA VAL A 115 -10.51 -8.13 -9.36
C VAL A 115 -11.86 -7.79 -8.75
N THR A 116 -12.28 -6.56 -8.97
CA THR A 116 -13.63 -6.11 -8.66
C THR A 116 -14.26 -5.49 -9.90
N LYS A 117 -15.56 -5.29 -9.88
CA LYS A 117 -16.31 -4.63 -10.96
C LYS A 117 -16.00 -3.14 -10.85
N TYR A 118 -15.64 -2.54 -11.99
CA TYR A 118 -15.50 -1.10 -12.13
C TYR A 118 -16.85 -0.51 -12.55
#